data_AF-A0A2E5YAS0-F1
#
_entry.id   AF-A0A2E5YAS0-F1
#
_cell.length_a   1.000
_cell.length_b   1.000
_cell.length_c   1.000
_cell.angle_alpha   90.00
_cell.angle_beta   90.00
_cell.angle_gamma   90.00
#
_symmetry.space_group_name_H-M   'P 1'
#
loop_
_entity.id
_entity.type
_entity.pdbx_description
1 polymer ?
#
loop_
_entity_poly.entity_id
_entity_poly.type
_entity_poly.pdbx_seq_one_letter_code
_entity_poly.pdbx_strand_id
1 'polypeptide(L)'
;MAEGEDSVSGEFLQGESEPPSSWILLVLGSVSTIVFLILYGILYPSSDLPVISSVLPVFEGVFDSGIWFFILGIMIGIFSILGTMLTEATSE
;
A
#
# COMPACT_ATOMS: atom_id res chain seq x y z
N MET A 1 8.44 32.77 37.74
CA MET A 1 9.22 32.74 36.47
C MET A 1 9.39 31.27 36.11
N ALA A 2 8.40 30.71 35.41
CA ALA A 2 8.38 29.31 34.95
C ALA A 2 7.36 29.21 33.81
N GLU A 3 7.60 29.95 32.72
CA GLU A 3 6.72 30.01 31.54
C GLU A 3 7.57 30.07 30.26
N GLY A 4 8.54 29.16 30.11
CA GLY A 4 9.44 29.20 28.96
C GLY A 4 10.02 27.87 28.47
N GLU A 5 9.81 26.75 29.18
CA GLU A 5 10.40 25.46 28.79
C GLU A 5 9.42 24.47 28.12
N ASP A 6 8.10 24.68 28.28
CA ASP A 6 7.07 23.80 27.72
C ASP A 6 6.74 24.08 26.24
N SER A 7 6.95 25.30 25.75
CA SER A 7 6.71 25.65 24.34
C SER A 7 7.85 25.25 23.41
N VAL A 8 9.08 25.24 23.92
CA VAL A 8 10.29 24.94 23.14
C VAL A 8 10.46 23.44 22.88
N SER A 9 9.87 22.57 23.69
CA SER A 9 9.94 21.12 23.49
C SER A 9 8.84 20.59 22.56
N GLY A 10 7.67 21.24 22.49
CA GLY A 10 6.57 20.84 21.60
C GLY A 10 6.81 21.16 20.12
N GLU A 11 7.43 22.31 19.82
CA GLU A 11 7.60 22.80 18.44
C GLU A 11 8.78 22.13 17.69
N PHE A 12 9.75 21.57 18.41
CA PHE A 12 10.87 20.81 17.83
C PHE A 12 10.62 19.29 17.78
N LEU A 13 9.60 18.79 18.51
CA LEU A 13 9.15 17.39 18.44
C LEU A 13 8.00 17.17 17.46
N GLN A 14 7.28 18.24 17.09
CA GLN A 14 6.39 18.19 15.94
C GLN A 14 7.25 18.41 14.69
N GLY A 15 7.67 17.31 14.09
CA GLY A 15 8.59 17.29 12.97
C GLY A 15 8.23 18.34 11.92
N GLU A 16 9.12 19.34 11.79
CA GLU A 16 9.18 20.28 10.67
C GLU A 16 9.00 19.47 9.39
N SER A 17 7.80 19.55 8.82
CA SER A 17 7.44 19.11 7.48
C SER A 17 8.06 17.76 7.08
N GLU A 18 7.44 16.63 7.45
CA GLU A 18 7.83 15.33 6.88
C GLU A 18 8.05 15.50 5.37
N PRO A 19 9.26 15.20 4.85
CA PRO A 19 9.54 15.41 3.44
C PRO A 19 8.44 14.72 2.62
N PRO A 20 7.93 15.33 1.54
CA PRO A 20 6.89 14.70 0.72
C PRO A 20 7.33 13.31 0.18
N SER A 21 8.63 13.00 0.23
CA SER A 21 9.24 11.71 -0.06
C SER A 21 9.25 10.68 1.10
N SER A 22 8.72 10.99 2.29
CA SER A 22 8.61 10.05 3.44
C SER A 22 7.88 8.76 3.06
N TRP A 23 6.93 8.87 2.13
CA TRP A 23 6.12 7.77 1.62
C TRP A 23 6.88 6.82 0.69
N ILE A 24 8.07 7.21 0.23
CA ILE A 24 8.83 6.43 -0.76
C ILE A 24 9.21 5.06 -0.21
N LEU A 25 9.58 4.97 1.07
CA LEU A 25 9.95 3.69 1.70
C LEU A 25 8.73 2.79 1.87
N LEU A 26 7.57 3.37 2.17
CA LEU A 26 6.31 2.64 2.29
C LEU A 26 5.89 2.08 0.93
N VAL A 27 5.92 2.92 -0.12
CA VAL A 27 5.60 2.51 -1.49
C VAL A 27 6.58 1.43 -1.96
N LEU A 28 7.88 1.61 -1.75
CA LEU A 28 8.90 0.66 -2.18
C LEU A 28 8.81 -0.66 -1.42
N GLY A 29 8.53 -0.61 -0.11
CA GLY A 29 8.22 -1.78 0.69
C GLY A 29 6.99 -2.51 0.18
N SER A 30 5.89 -1.79 -0.08
CA SER A 30 4.65 -2.36 -0.62
C SER A 30 4.85 -3.03 -1.97
N VAL A 31 5.54 -2.36 -2.91
CA VAL A 31 5.85 -2.92 -4.23
C VAL A 31 6.73 -4.14 -4.10
N SER A 32 7.76 -4.09 -3.25
CA SER A 32 8.66 -5.22 -3.01
C SER A 32 7.91 -6.44 -2.43
N THR A 33 6.99 -6.23 -1.49
CA THR A 33 6.14 -7.29 -0.94
C THR A 33 5.26 -7.92 -2.01
N ILE A 34 4.63 -7.11 -2.87
CA ILE A 34 3.79 -7.63 -3.96
C ILE A 34 4.62 -8.48 -4.93
N VAL A 35 5.79 -7.99 -5.35
CA VAL A 35 6.69 -8.73 -6.25
C VAL A 35 7.15 -10.05 -5.61
N PHE A 36 7.52 -10.03 -4.32
CA PHE A 36 7.90 -11.23 -3.59
C PHE A 36 6.76 -12.26 -3.54
N LEU A 37 5.52 -11.83 -3.27
CA LEU A 37 4.36 -12.72 -3.22
C LEU A 37 4.06 -13.35 -4.58
N ILE A 38 4.20 -12.59 -5.67
CA ILE A 38 4.06 -13.12 -7.03
C ILE A 38 5.14 -14.18 -7.30
N LEU A 39 6.40 -13.87 -6.99
CA LEU A 39 7.51 -14.82 -7.17
C LEU A 39 7.33 -16.08 -6.32
N TYR A 40 6.85 -15.94 -5.08
CA TYR A 40 6.56 -17.06 -4.20
C TYR A 40 5.47 -17.97 -4.79
N GLY A 41 4.37 -17.41 -5.29
CA GLY A 41 3.30 -18.20 -5.92
C GLY A 41 3.78 -18.96 -7.17
N ILE A 42 4.74 -18.41 -7.93
CA ILE A 42 5.35 -19.09 -9.08
C ILE A 42 6.30 -20.22 -8.62
N LEU A 43 7.11 -19.97 -7.59
CA LEU A 43 8.12 -20.90 -7.11
C LEU A 43 7.53 -22.06 -6.28
N TYR A 44 6.41 -21.80 -5.58
CA TYR A 44 5.73 -22.73 -4.68
C TYR A 44 4.23 -22.81 -4.98
N PRO A 45 3.84 -23.38 -6.14
CA PRO A 45 2.45 -23.35 -6.63
C PRO A 45 1.46 -24.23 -5.84
N SER A 46 1.92 -25.04 -4.89
CA SER A 46 1.08 -25.90 -4.05
C SER A 46 1.07 -25.46 -2.59
N SER A 47 1.54 -24.24 -2.32
CA SER A 47 1.62 -23.67 -0.98
C SER A 47 0.86 -22.36 -0.95
N ASP A 48 0.00 -22.19 0.06
CA ASP A 48 -0.73 -20.95 0.25
C ASP A 48 0.21 -19.75 0.39
N LEU A 49 -0.28 -18.58 -0.05
CA LEU A 49 0.48 -17.34 0.09
C LEU A 49 0.72 -17.02 1.58
N PRO A 50 1.97 -16.76 1.98
CA PRO A 50 2.27 -16.38 3.35
C PRO A 50 1.63 -15.02 3.66
N VAL A 51 1.25 -14.81 4.92
CA VAL A 51 0.67 -13.56 5.46
C VAL A 51 -0.77 -13.27 5.03
N ILE A 52 -1.19 -13.60 3.80
CA ILE A 52 -2.54 -13.26 3.30
C ILE A 52 -3.59 -14.28 3.78
N SER A 53 -3.29 -15.58 3.67
CA SER A 53 -4.22 -16.64 4.05
C SER A 53 -4.56 -16.63 5.55
N SER A 54 -3.62 -16.21 6.40
CA SER A 54 -3.81 -16.14 7.85
C SER A 54 -4.60 -14.91 8.32
N VAL A 55 -4.53 -13.81 7.58
CA VAL A 55 -5.18 -12.55 7.96
C VAL A 55 -6.64 -12.53 7.51
N LEU A 56 -6.97 -13.17 6.39
CA LEU A 56 -8.28 -13.03 5.78
C LEU A 56 -8.70 -14.33 5.07
N PRO A 57 -9.34 -15.27 5.82
CA PRO A 57 -9.62 -16.65 5.38
C PRO A 57 -10.46 -16.74 4.10
N VAL A 58 -11.19 -15.68 3.75
CA VAL A 58 -12.02 -15.62 2.53
C VAL A 58 -11.18 -15.64 1.24
N PHE A 59 -9.87 -15.40 1.34
CA PHE A 59 -8.93 -15.43 0.22
C PHE A 59 -8.12 -16.74 0.12
N GLU A 60 -8.36 -17.70 1.01
CA GLU A 60 -7.78 -19.05 0.92
C GLU A 60 -8.27 -19.74 -0.37
N GLY A 61 -7.35 -20.31 -1.16
CA GLY A 61 -7.65 -20.90 -2.46
C GLY A 61 -8.03 -19.94 -3.59
N VAL A 62 -8.27 -18.65 -3.32
CA VAL A 62 -8.50 -17.63 -4.36
C VAL A 62 -7.18 -17.41 -5.10
N PHE A 63 -6.10 -17.17 -4.37
CA PHE A 63 -4.78 -16.88 -4.95
C PHE A 63 -4.00 -18.11 -5.45
N ASP A 64 -4.55 -19.32 -5.35
CA ASP A 64 -3.94 -20.54 -5.94
C ASP A 64 -3.79 -20.43 -7.47
N SER A 65 -4.67 -19.66 -8.10
CA SER A 65 -4.57 -19.38 -9.53
C SER A 65 -3.97 -17.99 -9.75
N GLY A 66 -2.82 -17.93 -10.41
CA GLY A 66 -2.13 -16.67 -10.75
C GLY A 66 -2.95 -15.66 -11.57
N ILE A 67 -4.14 -16.05 -12.03
CA ILE A 67 -5.11 -15.20 -12.71
C ILE A 67 -5.59 -14.04 -11.84
N TRP A 68 -5.62 -14.20 -10.51
CA TRP A 68 -6.12 -13.14 -9.62
C TRP A 68 -5.25 -11.91 -9.62
N PHE A 69 -3.92 -12.06 -9.79
CA PHE A 69 -3.03 -10.91 -9.97
C PHE A 69 -3.37 -10.11 -11.23
N PHE A 70 -3.81 -10.77 -12.32
CA PHE A 70 -4.29 -10.10 -13.53
C PHE A 70 -5.62 -9.37 -13.29
N ILE A 71 -6.58 -10.02 -12.63
CA ILE A 71 -7.89 -9.42 -12.33
C ILE A 71 -7.71 -8.18 -11.45
N LEU A 72 -6.89 -8.26 -10.42
CA LEU A 72 -6.61 -7.15 -9.51
C LEU A 72 -5.90 -6.00 -10.24
N GLY A 73 -4.95 -6.31 -11.12
CA GLY A 73 -4.29 -5.32 -11.98
C GLY A 73 -5.25 -4.60 -12.92
N ILE A 74 -6.16 -5.33 -13.59
CA ILE A 74 -7.20 -4.75 -14.45
C ILE A 74 -8.12 -3.85 -13.62
N MET A 75 -8.54 -4.31 -12.43
CA MET A 75 -9.40 -3.55 -11.55
C MET A 75 -8.76 -2.21 -11.14
N ILE A 76 -7.50 -2.22 -10.69
CA ILE A 76 -6.74 -1.00 -10.37
C ILE A 76 -6.61 -0.08 -11.61
N GLY A 77 -6.37 -0.65 -12.79
CA GLY A 77 -6.28 0.11 -14.03
C GLY A 77 -7.60 0.83 -14.36
N ILE A 78 -8.73 0.14 -14.27
CA ILE A 78 -10.06 0.72 -14.48
C ILE A 78 -10.34 1.80 -13.43
N PHE A 79 -10.07 1.54 -12.15
CA PHE A 79 -10.26 2.54 -11.09
C PHE A 79 -9.37 3.77 -11.27
N SER A 80 -8.15 3.61 -11.78
CA SER A 80 -7.28 4.75 -12.07
C SER A 80 -7.85 5.62 -13.20
N ILE A 81 -8.33 5.00 -14.28
CA ILE A 81 -8.97 5.72 -15.39
C ILE A 81 -10.25 6.43 -14.91
N LEU A 82 -11.11 5.73 -14.18
CA LEU A 82 -12.34 6.31 -13.62
C LEU A 82 -12.03 7.44 -12.64
N GLY A 83 -11.01 7.28 -11.80
CA GLY A 83 -10.56 8.30 -10.86
C GLY A 83 -10.09 9.57 -11.57
N THR A 84 -9.27 9.43 -12.62
CA THR A 84 -8.84 10.57 -13.43
C THR A 84 -10.02 11.25 -14.14
N MET A 85 -10.91 10.46 -14.76
CA MET A 85 -12.10 10.99 -15.43
C MET A 85 -13.04 11.75 -14.46
N LEU A 86 -13.23 11.22 -13.25
CA LEU A 86 -14.08 11.86 -12.23
C LEU A 86 -13.42 13.12 -11.65
N THR A 87 -12.09 13.11 -11.52
CA THR A 87 -11.30 14.29 -11.13
C THR A 87 -11.42 15.39 -12.19
N GLU A 88 -11.30 15.04 -13.46
CA GLU A 88 -11.52 15.98 -14.57
C GLU A 88 -12.95 16.51 -14.60
N ALA A 89 -13.95 15.63 -14.45
CA ALA A 89 -15.36 16.01 -14.47
C ALA A 89 -15.81 16.86 -13.26
N THR A 90 -15.08 16.82 -12.15
CA THR A 90 -15.35 17.64 -10.95
C THR A 90 -14.50 18.92 -10.92
N SER A 91 -13.45 18.99 -11.73
CA SER A 91 -12.54 20.14 -11.82
C SER A 91 -13.11 21.27 -12.69
N GLU A 92 -14.30 21.11 -13.27
CA GLU A 92 -15.04 22.12 -14.02
C GLU A 92 -16.22 22.70 -13.22
#